data_AF-A0A5N6C4M0-F1
#
_entry.id   AF-A0A5N6C4M0-F1
#
_cell.length_a   1.000
_cell.length_b   1.000
_cell.length_c   1.000
_cell.angle_alpha   90.00
_cell.angle_beta   90.00
_cell.angle_gamma   90.00
#
_symmetry.space_group_name_H-M   'P 1'
#
loop_
_entity.id
_entity.type
_entity.pdbx_description
1 polymer ?
#
loop_
_entity_poly.entity_id
_entity_poly.type
_entity_poly.pdbx_seq_one_letter_code
_entity_poly.pdbx_strand_id
1 'polypeptide(L)'
;MPIPIFRTVLIAVRECPTGVDRTPAEGVSMRTDIFTTLSNRNETWPAPADLLAAGCTGVRIIAKGNILPLLDRGELTPWIHAARDGGLRVLLDLPGDKPLVRRLTGALHLVAGDEVVLADSTENAPRRKPGSRVMEIDHGRRLLDAVAVGDEIVVADGAYVFVVNAVNSAEVTTRCVASSPMTLSARSVGRRSTALSISCPTAPELELAARLGPVLADAVVVSFCEQASQITRIRESAAGVTVFAKIESARGYAEAERIAEAADGVLVGRHDLGVELDPSAVCEVVRNTVELCRRVGRPVVVGSRILESLCDRSTPSATDLADVRRLLRLGVDGLLVAGSISVLDPLRAVRVLRDLCG
;
A
#
# COMPACT_ATOMS: atom_id res chain seq x y z
N MET A 1 31.87 -1.46 16.12
CA MET A 1 30.74 -1.88 15.26
C MET A 1 29.85 -0.67 15.03
N PRO A 2 29.56 -0.26 13.79
CA PRO A 2 28.69 0.88 13.56
C PRO A 2 27.26 0.51 13.99
N ILE A 3 26.68 1.34 14.84
CA ILE A 3 25.30 1.21 15.33
C ILE A 3 24.37 1.62 14.17
N PRO A 4 23.36 0.82 13.78
CA PRO A 4 22.47 1.13 12.65
C PRO A 4 21.57 2.34 12.94
N ILE A 5 21.42 3.20 11.92
CA ILE A 5 20.75 4.51 11.92
C ILE A 5 19.32 4.48 12.50
N PHE A 6 18.54 3.40 12.35
CA PHE A 6 17.19 3.31 12.93
C PHE A 6 17.17 3.24 14.46
N ARG A 7 18.20 2.66 15.10
CA ARG A 7 18.31 2.73 16.57
C ARG A 7 18.75 4.13 17.00
N THR A 8 19.59 4.81 16.23
CA THR A 8 20.00 6.19 16.51
C THR A 8 18.84 7.18 16.33
N VAL A 9 17.96 7.00 15.34
CA VAL A 9 16.78 7.85 15.15
C VAL A 9 15.70 7.56 16.20
N LEU A 10 15.40 6.29 16.53
CA LEU A 10 14.43 5.99 17.61
C LEU A 10 14.93 6.38 19.02
N ILE A 11 16.25 6.27 19.29
CA ILE A 11 16.84 6.67 20.57
C ILE A 11 16.94 8.21 20.65
N ALA A 12 17.34 8.90 19.57
CA ALA A 12 17.45 10.36 19.57
C ALA A 12 16.08 11.08 19.65
N VAL A 13 15.00 10.44 19.21
CA VAL A 13 13.63 10.99 19.34
C VAL A 13 13.11 10.89 20.79
N ARG A 14 13.64 9.98 21.62
CA ARG A 14 13.25 9.87 23.04
C ARG A 14 13.91 10.90 23.97
N GLU A 15 15.00 11.55 23.56
CA GLU A 15 15.83 12.38 24.46
C GLU A 15 16.06 13.84 24.04
N CYS A 16 15.34 14.41 23.07
CA CYS A 16 15.64 15.77 22.59
C CYS A 16 14.51 16.80 22.89
N PRO A 17 14.80 17.90 23.61
CA PRO A 17 13.86 19.01 23.80
C PRO A 17 13.57 19.70 22.47
N THR A 18 12.34 20.19 22.33
CA THR A 18 11.86 20.89 21.13
C THR A 18 12.64 22.18 20.87
N GLY A 19 13.08 22.39 19.61
CA GLY A 19 13.48 23.72 19.12
C GLY A 19 14.93 23.95 18.67
N VAL A 20 15.56 23.04 17.92
CA VAL A 20 16.83 23.35 17.22
C VAL A 20 16.70 23.00 15.74
N ASP A 21 17.09 23.96 14.89
CA ASP A 21 17.25 23.83 13.44
C ASP A 21 18.18 22.66 13.10
N ARG A 22 17.75 21.74 12.22
CA ARG A 22 18.45 20.49 11.91
C ARG A 22 18.83 20.41 10.44
N THR A 23 19.73 21.28 10.00
CA THR A 23 20.64 20.90 8.91
C THR A 23 21.48 19.70 9.36
N PRO A 24 21.58 18.60 8.58
CA PRO A 24 22.40 17.46 8.96
C PRO A 24 23.85 17.89 9.19
N ALA A 25 24.45 17.48 10.31
CA ALA A 25 25.86 17.67 10.55
C ALA A 25 26.68 17.05 9.39
N GLU A 26 27.70 17.76 8.91
CA GLU A 26 28.60 17.28 7.85
C GLU A 26 29.16 15.89 8.23
N GLY A 27 28.95 14.90 7.35
CA GLY A 27 29.49 13.54 7.52
C GLY A 27 28.47 12.42 7.75
N VAL A 28 27.17 12.70 7.89
CA VAL A 28 26.13 11.65 7.88
C VAL A 28 25.77 11.31 6.43
N SER A 29 26.29 10.18 5.93
CA SER A 29 25.76 9.55 4.71
C SER A 29 24.30 9.18 4.98
N MET A 30 23.35 9.93 4.40
CA MET A 30 21.93 9.59 4.42
C MET A 30 21.70 8.40 3.48
N ARG A 31 21.96 7.19 3.99
CA ARG A 31 21.75 5.96 3.24
C ARG A 31 20.25 5.65 3.23
N THR A 32 19.61 5.84 2.08
CA THR A 32 18.20 5.46 1.87
C THR A 32 18.06 3.94 1.97
N ASP A 33 17.04 3.51 2.71
CA ASP A 33 16.70 2.11 2.88
C ASP A 33 16.00 1.55 1.65
N ILE A 34 16.32 0.29 1.32
CA ILE A 34 15.71 -0.42 0.20
C ILE A 34 14.89 -1.57 0.76
N PHE A 35 13.59 -1.54 0.48
CA PHE A 35 12.66 -2.60 0.83
C PHE A 35 12.13 -3.28 -0.44
N THR A 36 11.89 -4.59 -0.34
CA THR A 36 11.17 -5.33 -1.38
C THR A 36 10.00 -6.09 -0.78
N THR A 37 8.96 -6.35 -1.58
CA THR A 37 7.79 -7.11 -1.09
C THR A 37 7.97 -8.60 -1.33
N LEU A 38 7.88 -9.39 -0.26
CA LEU A 38 7.81 -10.84 -0.36
C LEU A 38 6.43 -11.24 -0.87
N SER A 39 6.40 -12.05 -1.92
CA SER A 39 5.16 -12.68 -2.37
C SER A 39 5.38 -14.04 -2.98
N ASN A 40 4.29 -14.78 -3.04
CA ASN A 40 4.26 -16.15 -3.51
C ASN A 40 3.67 -16.24 -4.93
N ARG A 41 4.08 -15.36 -5.85
CA ARG A 41 3.71 -15.48 -7.28
C ARG A 41 4.48 -16.59 -7.98
N ASN A 42 5.71 -16.88 -7.54
CA ASN A 42 6.63 -17.81 -8.21
C ASN A 42 6.97 -19.06 -7.37
N GLU A 43 6.19 -19.36 -6.31
CA GLU A 43 6.37 -20.52 -5.40
C GLU A 43 7.73 -20.60 -4.68
N THR A 44 8.65 -19.69 -4.98
CA THR A 44 10.00 -19.63 -4.46
C THR A 44 10.34 -18.18 -4.11
N TRP A 45 11.01 -18.01 -2.98
CA TRP A 45 11.48 -16.71 -2.52
C TRP A 45 13.00 -16.66 -2.65
N PRO A 46 13.58 -15.49 -2.99
CA PRO A 46 15.02 -15.30 -2.88
C PRO A 46 15.48 -15.64 -1.46
N ALA A 47 16.66 -16.23 -1.33
CA ALA A 47 17.23 -16.44 -0.01
C ALA A 47 17.48 -15.07 0.64
N PRO A 48 17.31 -14.93 1.98
CA PRO A 48 17.57 -13.66 2.64
C PRO A 48 18.99 -13.14 2.42
N ALA A 49 19.98 -14.04 2.32
CA ALA A 49 21.37 -13.70 2.00
C ALA A 49 21.52 -13.05 0.62
N ASP A 50 20.78 -13.52 -0.39
CA ASP A 50 20.83 -12.95 -1.74
C ASP A 50 20.25 -11.54 -1.77
N LEU A 51 19.17 -11.31 -1.01
CA LEU A 51 18.56 -9.99 -0.84
C LEU A 51 19.54 -9.01 -0.20
N LEU A 52 20.20 -9.43 0.89
CA LEU A 52 21.23 -8.63 1.55
C LEU A 52 22.39 -8.30 0.61
N ALA A 53 22.90 -9.31 -0.12
CA ALA A 53 23.99 -9.14 -1.08
C ALA A 53 23.61 -8.20 -2.24
N ALA A 54 22.33 -8.20 -2.65
CA ALA A 54 21.80 -7.26 -3.65
C ALA A 54 21.74 -5.81 -3.13
N GLY A 55 21.78 -5.59 -1.81
CA GLY A 55 21.67 -4.28 -1.17
C GLY A 55 20.32 -4.02 -0.50
N CYS A 56 19.49 -5.05 -0.33
CA CYS A 56 18.22 -4.94 0.37
C CYS A 56 18.47 -4.72 1.87
N THR A 57 17.64 -3.89 2.47
CA THR A 57 17.73 -3.55 3.90
C THR A 57 16.53 -4.03 4.71
N GLY A 58 15.48 -4.47 4.02
CA GLY A 58 14.30 -5.04 4.64
C GLY A 58 13.30 -5.58 3.63
N VAL A 59 12.31 -6.28 4.14
CA VAL A 59 11.27 -6.93 3.35
C VAL A 59 9.91 -6.59 3.91
N ARG A 60 8.95 -6.43 3.01
CA ARG A 60 7.54 -6.26 3.36
C ARG A 60 6.80 -7.56 3.09
N ILE A 61 6.03 -8.03 4.07
CA ILE A 61 5.17 -9.20 3.96
C ILE A 61 3.73 -8.73 4.08
N ILE A 62 2.95 -8.85 3.01
CA ILE A 62 1.53 -8.51 3.04
C ILE A 62 0.75 -9.73 3.53
N ALA A 63 0.05 -9.59 4.65
CA ALA A 63 -0.71 -10.68 5.26
C ALA A 63 -2.07 -10.90 4.58
N LYS A 64 -2.03 -11.22 3.28
CA LYS A 64 -3.20 -11.41 2.41
C LYS A 64 -3.01 -12.63 1.51
N GLY A 65 -4.12 -13.11 0.95
CA GLY A 65 -4.10 -14.09 -0.14
C GLY A 65 -3.41 -15.38 0.27
N ASN A 66 -2.49 -15.88 -0.55
CA ASN A 66 -1.76 -17.12 -0.27
C ASN A 66 -0.66 -16.98 0.79
N ILE A 67 -0.31 -15.76 1.22
CA ILE A 67 0.69 -15.54 2.29
C ILE A 67 0.06 -15.74 3.67
N LEU A 68 -1.19 -15.30 3.88
CA LEU A 68 -1.85 -15.39 5.18
C LEU A 68 -1.92 -16.84 5.71
N PRO A 69 -2.35 -17.85 4.92
CA PRO A 69 -2.32 -19.25 5.38
C PRO A 69 -0.91 -19.77 5.70
N LEU A 70 0.13 -19.29 5.02
CA LEU A 70 1.52 -19.68 5.30
C LEU A 70 2.01 -19.08 6.62
N LEU A 71 1.61 -17.85 6.92
CA LEU A 71 1.85 -17.21 8.22
C LEU A 71 1.09 -17.95 9.34
N ASP A 72 -0.17 -18.33 9.09
CA ASP A 72 -0.99 -19.04 10.08
C ASP A 72 -0.44 -20.41 10.44
N ARG A 73 0.07 -21.14 9.44
CA ARG A 73 0.71 -22.45 9.65
C ARG A 73 2.18 -22.35 10.08
N GLY A 74 2.74 -21.15 10.15
CA GLY A 74 4.13 -20.92 10.55
C GLY A 74 5.18 -21.37 9.53
N GLU A 75 4.78 -21.66 8.29
CA GLU A 75 5.68 -22.12 7.22
C GLU A 75 6.67 -21.03 6.77
N LEU A 76 6.29 -19.76 6.93
CA LEU A 76 7.17 -18.61 6.64
C LEU A 76 8.11 -18.26 7.79
N THR A 77 7.85 -18.75 9.01
CA THR A 77 8.60 -18.37 10.22
C THR A 77 10.11 -18.64 10.10
N PRO A 78 10.58 -19.81 9.60
CA PRO A 78 12.01 -20.05 9.46
C PRO A 78 12.69 -19.06 8.51
N TRP A 79 12.04 -18.71 7.40
CA TRP A 79 12.56 -17.74 6.45
C TRP A 79 12.62 -16.34 7.06
N ILE A 80 11.59 -15.93 7.80
CA ILE A 80 11.53 -14.64 8.50
C ILE A 80 12.64 -14.52 9.54
N HIS A 81 12.86 -15.57 10.35
CA HIS A 81 13.95 -15.57 11.33
C HIS A 81 15.32 -15.46 10.65
N ALA A 82 15.57 -16.27 9.61
CA ALA A 82 16.82 -16.19 8.85
C ALA A 82 17.04 -14.79 8.23
N ALA A 83 15.98 -14.13 7.78
CA ALA A 83 16.05 -12.77 7.27
C ALA A 83 16.44 -11.77 8.36
N ARG A 84 15.80 -11.83 9.52
CA ARG A 84 16.08 -10.93 10.65
C ARG A 84 17.46 -11.16 11.24
N ASP A 85 17.88 -12.41 11.40
CA ASP A 85 19.20 -12.78 11.88
C ASP A 85 20.31 -12.33 10.91
N GLY A 86 20.01 -12.33 9.60
CA GLY A 86 20.89 -11.78 8.57
C GLY A 86 20.93 -10.24 8.52
N GLY A 87 20.04 -9.56 9.25
CA GLY A 87 19.96 -8.09 9.31
C GLY A 87 18.94 -7.45 8.38
N LEU A 88 18.06 -8.20 7.73
CA LEU A 88 16.89 -7.65 7.04
C LEU A 88 15.82 -7.29 8.05
N ARG A 89 15.26 -6.08 7.93
CA ARG A 89 14.06 -5.69 8.65
C ARG A 89 12.82 -6.32 8.05
N VAL A 90 11.81 -6.61 8.86
CA VAL A 90 10.53 -7.18 8.40
C VAL A 90 9.39 -6.23 8.71
N LEU A 91 8.71 -5.78 7.66
CA LEU A 91 7.48 -5.00 7.73
C LEU A 91 6.28 -5.93 7.50
N LEU A 92 5.43 -6.12 8.52
CA LEU A 92 4.18 -6.85 8.38
C LEU A 92 3.07 -5.89 7.93
N ASP A 93 2.66 -5.99 6.68
CA ASP A 93 1.65 -5.13 6.06
C ASP A 93 0.25 -5.75 6.20
N LEU A 94 -0.59 -5.09 6.98
CA LEU A 94 -1.97 -5.51 7.21
C LEU A 94 -2.80 -5.28 5.93
N PRO A 95 -3.64 -6.25 5.53
CA PRO A 95 -4.25 -6.29 4.19
C PRO A 95 -5.19 -5.13 3.86
N GLY A 96 -5.78 -4.51 4.88
CA GLY A 96 -6.86 -3.54 4.76
C GLY A 96 -8.18 -4.13 4.27
N ASP A 97 -9.25 -3.35 4.44
CA ASP A 97 -10.63 -3.67 4.04
C ASP A 97 -11.03 -2.92 2.76
N LYS A 98 -10.17 -3.02 1.73
CA LYS A 98 -10.42 -2.38 0.42
C LYS A 98 -11.55 -3.13 -0.31
N PRO A 99 -12.59 -2.43 -0.82
CA PRO A 99 -13.62 -3.04 -1.65
C PRO A 99 -13.03 -3.67 -2.93
N LEU A 100 -13.45 -4.91 -3.23
CA LEU A 100 -13.01 -5.65 -4.42
C LEU A 100 -14.22 -6.13 -5.21
N VAL A 101 -14.08 -6.23 -6.54
CA VAL A 101 -15.05 -6.96 -7.36
C VAL A 101 -14.90 -8.44 -7.05
N ARG A 102 -15.93 -9.03 -6.45
CA ARG A 102 -15.94 -10.45 -6.08
C ARG A 102 -16.54 -11.31 -7.19
N ARG A 103 -17.64 -10.85 -7.79
CA ARG A 103 -18.33 -11.59 -8.85
C ARG A 103 -18.70 -10.68 -10.00
N LEU A 104 -18.63 -11.26 -11.19
CA LEU A 104 -19.10 -10.68 -12.43
C LEU A 104 -20.10 -11.65 -13.05
N THR A 105 -21.12 -11.14 -13.73
CA THR A 105 -22.02 -11.94 -14.58
C THR A 105 -21.28 -12.37 -15.85
N GLY A 106 -20.31 -13.28 -15.70
CA GLY A 106 -19.38 -13.68 -16.75
C GLY A 106 -18.31 -12.62 -17.04
N ALA A 107 -17.54 -12.84 -18.10
CA ALA A 107 -16.62 -11.84 -18.62
C ALA A 107 -17.43 -10.67 -19.22
N LEU A 108 -17.25 -9.47 -18.68
CA LEU A 108 -17.92 -8.28 -19.21
C LEU A 108 -17.06 -7.67 -20.32
N HIS A 109 -17.52 -7.82 -21.57
CA HIS A 109 -16.99 -7.08 -22.71
C HIS A 109 -17.67 -5.72 -22.78
N LEU A 110 -16.96 -4.67 -22.36
CA LEU A 110 -17.52 -3.34 -22.17
C LEU A 110 -17.08 -2.37 -23.26
N VAL A 111 -18.02 -1.58 -23.76
CA VAL A 111 -17.78 -0.41 -24.62
C VAL A 111 -18.30 0.87 -23.96
N ALA A 112 -17.87 2.04 -24.46
CA ALA A 112 -18.40 3.32 -24.01
C ALA A 112 -19.94 3.32 -24.07
N GLY A 113 -20.58 3.74 -22.98
CA GLY A 113 -22.03 3.83 -22.88
C GLY A 113 -22.71 2.57 -22.33
N ASP A 114 -22.02 1.43 -22.22
CA ASP A 114 -22.59 0.23 -21.61
C ASP A 114 -23.02 0.51 -20.17
N GLU A 115 -24.24 0.10 -19.84
CA GLU A 115 -24.75 0.16 -18.48
C GLU A 115 -24.24 -1.03 -17.67
N VAL A 116 -23.72 -0.76 -16.47
CA VAL A 116 -23.30 -1.79 -15.52
C VAL A 116 -23.85 -1.49 -14.14
N VAL A 117 -24.44 -2.50 -13.52
CA VAL A 117 -24.99 -2.40 -12.17
C VAL A 117 -23.94 -2.84 -11.16
N LEU A 118 -23.71 -2.02 -10.15
CA LEU A 118 -22.92 -2.37 -8.98
C LEU A 118 -23.86 -2.80 -7.85
N ALA A 119 -23.55 -3.92 -7.22
CA ALA A 119 -24.34 -4.48 -6.13
C ALA A 119 -23.43 -4.97 -5.00
N ASP A 120 -23.98 -5.08 -3.80
CA ASP A 120 -23.28 -5.70 -2.68
C ASP A 120 -23.20 -7.21 -2.87
N SER A 121 -22.02 -7.80 -2.67
CA SER A 121 -21.82 -9.24 -2.73
C SER A 121 -22.34 -9.90 -1.45
N THR A 122 -23.60 -10.32 -1.47
CA THR A 122 -24.20 -11.13 -0.40
C THR A 122 -24.37 -12.59 -0.83
N GLU A 123 -24.36 -13.52 0.14
CA GLU A 123 -24.63 -14.95 -0.15
C GLU A 123 -26.02 -15.17 -0.78
N ASN A 124 -26.97 -14.27 -0.50
CA ASN A 124 -28.34 -14.30 -0.99
C ASN A 124 -28.61 -13.23 -2.07
N ALA A 125 -27.61 -12.92 -2.90
CA ALA A 125 -27.80 -11.97 -4.00
C ALA A 125 -28.98 -12.42 -4.90
N PRO A 126 -29.93 -11.52 -5.23
CA PRO A 126 -31.09 -11.88 -6.03
C PRO A 126 -30.69 -12.40 -7.41
N ARG A 127 -31.41 -13.41 -7.91
CA ARG A 127 -31.17 -13.96 -9.26
C ARG A 127 -31.29 -12.84 -10.29
N ARG A 128 -30.19 -12.58 -11.00
CA ARG A 128 -30.11 -11.54 -12.05
C ARG A 128 -30.71 -12.07 -13.35
N LYS A 129 -31.33 -11.18 -14.14
CA LYS A 129 -31.87 -11.53 -15.45
C LYS A 129 -30.72 -11.95 -16.38
N PRO A 130 -30.88 -12.98 -17.23
CA PRO A 130 -29.90 -13.31 -18.26
C PRO A 130 -29.56 -12.08 -19.11
N GLY A 131 -28.27 -11.83 -19.32
CA GLY A 131 -27.76 -10.65 -20.05
C GLY A 131 -27.55 -9.38 -19.20
N SER A 132 -27.89 -9.40 -17.90
CA SER A 132 -27.54 -8.28 -17.01
C SER A 132 -26.03 -8.18 -16.85
N ARG A 133 -25.47 -6.97 -16.91
CA ARG A 133 -24.07 -6.67 -16.61
C ARG A 133 -23.99 -6.23 -15.16
N VAL A 134 -23.61 -7.12 -14.25
CA VAL A 134 -23.55 -6.84 -12.81
C VAL A 134 -22.16 -7.10 -12.27
N MET A 135 -21.66 -6.17 -11.45
CA MET A 135 -20.48 -6.34 -10.63
C MET A 135 -20.89 -6.40 -9.15
N GLU A 136 -20.63 -7.53 -8.50
CA GLU A 136 -20.84 -7.67 -7.06
C GLU A 136 -19.55 -7.33 -6.33
N ILE A 137 -19.64 -6.45 -5.35
CA ILE A 137 -18.51 -5.85 -4.65
C ILE A 137 -18.49 -6.34 -3.20
N ASP A 138 -17.32 -6.77 -2.72
CA ASP A 138 -17.11 -7.11 -1.30
C ASP A 138 -17.31 -5.88 -0.42
N HIS A 139 -18.09 -6.05 0.65
CA HIS A 139 -18.52 -4.94 1.51
C HIS A 139 -19.15 -3.79 0.72
N GLY A 140 -19.78 -4.11 -0.41
CA GLY A 140 -20.31 -3.18 -1.38
C GLY A 140 -21.32 -2.23 -0.78
N ARG A 141 -22.02 -2.61 0.29
CA ARG A 141 -22.97 -1.72 0.98
C ARG A 141 -22.37 -0.36 1.33
N ARG A 142 -21.13 -0.33 1.87
CA ARG A 142 -20.44 0.93 2.22
C ARG A 142 -20.17 1.79 1.00
N LEU A 143 -19.85 1.16 -0.13
CA LEU A 143 -19.67 1.86 -1.41
C LEU A 143 -20.99 2.40 -1.93
N LEU A 144 -22.05 1.59 -1.93
CA LEU A 144 -23.37 1.98 -2.41
C LEU A 144 -23.96 3.15 -1.58
N ASP A 145 -23.74 3.14 -0.26
CA ASP A 145 -24.20 4.21 0.64
C ASP A 145 -23.37 5.51 0.52
N ALA A 146 -22.14 5.45 -0.03
CA ALA A 146 -21.21 6.58 -0.13
C ALA A 146 -21.19 7.27 -1.51
N VAL A 147 -21.85 6.70 -2.53
CA VAL A 147 -21.85 7.23 -3.90
C VAL A 147 -23.07 8.10 -4.18
N ALA A 148 -22.85 9.12 -5.00
CA ALA A 148 -23.88 10.01 -5.53
C ALA A 148 -23.89 9.99 -7.06
N VAL A 149 -25.01 10.42 -7.66
CA VAL A 149 -25.11 10.58 -9.12
C VAL A 149 -24.04 11.57 -9.60
N GLY A 150 -23.34 11.19 -10.66
CA GLY A 150 -22.22 11.94 -11.23
C GLY A 150 -20.84 11.51 -10.71
N ASP A 151 -20.76 10.73 -9.62
CA ASP A 151 -19.48 10.20 -9.15
C ASP A 151 -18.84 9.25 -10.17
N GLU A 152 -17.51 9.19 -10.16
CA GLU A 152 -16.72 8.23 -10.94
C GLU A 152 -16.22 7.08 -10.07
N ILE A 153 -16.59 5.87 -10.45
CA ILE A 153 -16.11 4.62 -9.86
C ILE A 153 -15.04 4.04 -10.78
N VAL A 154 -13.87 3.78 -10.19
CA VAL A 154 -12.70 3.28 -10.89
C VAL A 154 -12.50 1.82 -10.52
N VAL A 155 -12.34 0.97 -11.53
CA VAL A 155 -12.09 -0.46 -11.34
C VAL A 155 -10.79 -0.84 -12.03
N ALA A 156 -10.07 -1.81 -11.46
CA ALA A 156 -8.80 -2.31 -12.00
C ALA A 156 -7.75 -1.19 -12.16
N ASP A 157 -7.55 -0.43 -11.09
CA ASP A 157 -6.45 0.53 -10.97
C ASP A 157 -6.45 1.64 -12.04
N GLY A 158 -7.64 2.09 -12.45
CA GLY A 158 -7.81 3.12 -13.48
C GLY A 158 -8.18 2.57 -14.86
N ALA A 159 -8.12 1.25 -15.07
CA ALA A 159 -8.38 0.66 -16.38
C ALA A 159 -9.85 0.79 -16.82
N TYR A 160 -10.79 0.84 -15.87
CA TYR A 160 -12.20 1.07 -16.15
C TYR A 160 -12.71 2.22 -15.29
N VAL A 161 -13.44 3.13 -15.92
CA VAL A 161 -14.14 4.23 -15.24
C VAL A 161 -15.63 4.11 -15.55
N PHE A 162 -16.43 4.21 -14.50
CA PHE A 162 -17.88 4.13 -14.55
C PHE A 162 -18.48 5.38 -13.90
N VAL A 163 -19.35 6.09 -14.61
CA VAL A 163 -20.07 7.25 -14.06
C VAL A 163 -21.38 6.77 -13.46
N VAL A 164 -21.65 7.16 -12.21
CA VAL A 164 -22.89 6.84 -11.52
C VAL A 164 -24.06 7.60 -12.15
N ASN A 165 -25.04 6.87 -12.67
CA ASN A 165 -26.25 7.43 -13.28
C ASN A 165 -27.42 7.45 -12.29
N ALA A 166 -27.56 6.41 -11.48
CA ALA A 166 -28.64 6.28 -10.51
C ALA A 166 -28.18 5.49 -9.29
N VAL A 167 -28.66 5.91 -8.12
CA VAL A 167 -28.41 5.25 -6.84
C VAL A 167 -29.77 4.85 -6.25
N ASN A 168 -29.91 3.59 -5.87
CA ASN A 168 -31.06 3.10 -5.10
C ASN A 168 -30.56 2.36 -3.85
N SER A 169 -31.49 1.91 -2.99
CA SER A 169 -31.15 1.33 -1.68
C SER A 169 -30.40 -0.02 -1.73
N ALA A 170 -30.32 -0.65 -2.91
CA ALA A 170 -29.72 -1.97 -3.10
C ALA A 170 -28.60 -1.98 -4.16
N GLU A 171 -28.65 -1.07 -5.13
CA GLU A 171 -27.86 -1.09 -6.35
C GLU A 171 -27.52 0.31 -6.84
N VAL A 172 -26.40 0.40 -7.56
CA VAL A 172 -25.95 1.60 -8.24
C VAL A 172 -25.84 1.30 -9.72
N THR A 173 -26.58 2.03 -10.54
CA THR A 173 -26.49 1.93 -11.99
C THR A 173 -25.42 2.89 -12.48
N THR A 174 -24.50 2.37 -13.28
CA THR A 174 -23.38 3.13 -13.82
C THR A 174 -23.29 3.00 -15.33
N ARG A 175 -22.59 3.94 -15.97
CA ARG A 175 -22.25 3.89 -17.39
C ARG A 175 -20.75 3.85 -17.59
N CYS A 176 -20.30 2.91 -18.40
CA CYS A 176 -18.89 2.74 -18.73
C CYS A 176 -18.37 3.87 -19.62
N VAL A 177 -17.19 4.41 -19.30
CA VAL A 177 -16.49 5.47 -20.05
C VAL A 177 -15.36 4.89 -20.93
N ALA A 178 -15.35 3.57 -21.18
CA ALA A 178 -14.25 2.88 -21.86
C ALA A 178 -13.89 3.49 -23.23
N SER A 179 -12.60 3.82 -23.44
CA SER A 179 -12.09 4.32 -24.72
C SER A 179 -11.90 3.20 -25.78
N SER A 180 -11.91 1.94 -25.37
CA SER A 180 -11.75 0.76 -26.23
C SER A 180 -12.44 -0.47 -25.64
N PRO A 181 -12.88 -1.45 -26.45
CA PRO A 181 -13.45 -2.70 -25.95
C PRO A 181 -12.46 -3.42 -25.03
N MET A 182 -12.88 -3.72 -23.81
CA MET A 182 -12.04 -4.36 -22.80
C MET A 182 -12.81 -5.43 -22.02
N THR A 183 -12.11 -6.47 -21.57
CA THR A 183 -12.69 -7.58 -20.80
C THR A 183 -12.35 -7.42 -19.33
N LEU A 184 -13.35 -7.12 -18.51
CA LEU A 184 -13.16 -7.01 -17.07
C LEU A 184 -13.12 -8.41 -16.43
N SER A 185 -12.07 -8.66 -15.64
CA SER A 185 -11.96 -9.77 -14.70
C SER A 185 -11.77 -9.22 -13.29
N ALA A 186 -12.16 -9.98 -12.25
CA ALA A 186 -12.22 -9.54 -10.86
C ALA A 186 -10.94 -8.79 -10.39
N ARG A 187 -11.09 -7.53 -9.93
CA ARG A 187 -10.00 -6.67 -9.46
C ARG A 187 -10.49 -5.65 -8.41
N SER A 188 -9.58 -4.82 -7.92
CA SER A 188 -9.88 -3.81 -6.92
C SER A 188 -10.80 -2.71 -7.43
N VAL A 189 -11.66 -2.20 -6.54
CA VAL A 189 -12.57 -1.08 -6.80
C VAL A 189 -12.10 0.11 -5.98
N GLY A 190 -12.11 1.29 -6.60
CA GLY A 190 -11.94 2.58 -5.96
C GLY A 190 -12.91 3.61 -6.55
N ARG A 191 -12.86 4.84 -6.04
CA ARG A 191 -13.74 5.94 -6.47
C ARG A 191 -12.95 7.25 -6.49
N ARG A 192 -13.12 8.08 -7.51
CA ARG A 192 -12.47 9.40 -7.63
C ARG A 192 -13.18 10.49 -6.81
N SER A 193 -13.66 10.12 -5.63
CA SER A 193 -14.35 11.03 -4.71
C SER A 193 -14.10 10.56 -3.28
N THR A 194 -14.05 11.48 -2.32
CA THR A 194 -13.41 11.33 -0.98
C THR A 194 -14.29 10.78 0.15
N ALA A 195 -15.52 10.37 -0.13
CA ALA A 195 -16.53 9.91 0.83
C ALA A 195 -16.47 8.43 1.24
N LEU A 196 -15.71 7.57 0.55
CA LEU A 196 -15.52 6.18 0.98
C LEU A 196 -14.56 6.14 2.17
N SER A 197 -15.08 5.88 3.36
CA SER A 197 -14.22 5.59 4.51
C SER A 197 -13.93 4.09 4.57
N ILE A 198 -12.65 3.75 4.67
CA ILE A 198 -12.19 2.38 4.82
C ILE A 198 -11.99 2.10 6.31
N SER A 199 -12.66 1.06 6.82
CA SER A 199 -12.64 0.72 8.24
C SER A 199 -11.44 -0.18 8.58
N CYS A 200 -10.24 0.38 8.54
CA CYS A 200 -9.01 -0.30 8.98
C CYS A 200 -8.54 0.19 10.36
N PRO A 201 -7.71 -0.57 11.09
CA PRO A 201 -7.68 -2.02 11.03
C PRO A 201 -9.05 -2.60 11.43
N THR A 202 -9.42 -3.71 10.80
CA THR A 202 -10.57 -4.55 11.18
C THR A 202 -10.25 -5.39 12.44
N ALA A 203 -11.25 -6.01 13.06
CA ALA A 203 -11.02 -6.88 14.21
C ALA A 203 -10.06 -8.06 13.91
N PRO A 204 -10.18 -8.78 12.76
CA PRO A 204 -9.20 -9.78 12.37
C PRO A 204 -7.78 -9.22 12.18
N GLU A 205 -7.65 -7.98 11.69
CA GLU A 205 -6.33 -7.34 11.53
C GLU A 205 -5.70 -6.97 12.88
N LEU A 206 -6.50 -6.56 13.86
CA LEU A 206 -6.01 -6.31 15.22
C LEU A 206 -5.49 -7.60 15.87
N GLU A 207 -6.23 -8.71 15.73
CA GLU A 207 -5.80 -10.03 16.22
C GLU A 207 -4.52 -10.49 15.52
N LEU A 208 -4.45 -10.31 14.19
CA LEU A 208 -3.26 -10.64 13.40
C LEU A 208 -2.04 -9.81 13.84
N ALA A 209 -2.21 -8.51 14.05
CA ALA A 209 -1.15 -7.63 14.53
C ALA A 209 -0.66 -8.04 15.92
N ALA A 210 -1.58 -8.37 16.84
CA ALA A 210 -1.27 -8.83 18.19
C ALA A 210 -0.48 -10.15 18.18
N ARG A 211 -0.91 -11.10 17.35
CA ARG A 211 -0.33 -12.44 17.29
C ARG A 211 1.03 -12.49 16.58
N LEU A 212 1.18 -11.79 15.46
CA LEU A 212 2.36 -11.89 14.59
C LEU A 212 3.33 -10.72 14.74
N GLY A 213 2.85 -9.52 15.05
CA GLY A 213 3.66 -8.30 15.10
C GLY A 213 4.87 -8.42 16.04
N PRO A 214 4.67 -8.75 17.33
CA PRO A 214 5.77 -8.86 18.30
C PRO A 214 6.79 -9.95 18.00
N VAL A 215 6.39 -11.00 17.27
CA VAL A 215 7.21 -12.21 17.07
C VAL A 215 7.95 -12.18 15.74
N LEU A 216 7.27 -11.75 14.67
CA LEU A 216 7.76 -11.89 13.30
C LEU A 216 8.19 -10.59 12.64
N ALA A 217 7.83 -9.43 13.20
CA ALA A 217 8.00 -8.15 12.54
C ALA A 217 8.81 -7.16 13.37
N ASP A 218 9.53 -6.28 12.69
CA ASP A 218 10.16 -5.11 13.30
C ASP A 218 9.20 -3.90 13.28
N ALA A 219 8.24 -3.90 12.35
CA ALA A 219 7.14 -2.97 12.33
C ALA A 219 5.88 -3.57 11.69
N VAL A 220 4.72 -3.12 12.16
CA VAL A 220 3.41 -3.40 11.56
C VAL A 220 2.99 -2.18 10.74
N VAL A 221 2.58 -2.39 9.49
CA VAL A 221 2.06 -1.35 8.60
C VAL A 221 0.53 -1.40 8.59
N VAL A 222 -0.10 -0.28 8.89
CA VAL A 222 -1.56 -0.13 8.91
C VAL A 222 -2.02 0.44 7.57
N SER A 223 -2.58 -0.42 6.72
CA SER A 223 -3.20 -0.01 5.45
C SER A 223 -4.41 0.91 5.65
N PHE A 224 -4.64 1.81 4.70
CA PHE A 224 -5.72 2.80 4.64
C PHE A 224 -5.89 3.56 5.97
N CYS A 225 -4.79 4.12 6.47
CA CYS A 225 -4.81 4.93 7.67
C CYS A 225 -5.36 6.33 7.34
N GLU A 226 -6.53 6.64 7.90
CA GLU A 226 -7.28 7.87 7.75
C GLU A 226 -7.34 8.72 9.03
N GLN A 227 -7.00 8.13 10.19
CA GLN A 227 -7.12 8.76 11.51
C GLN A 227 -6.07 8.21 12.49
N ALA A 228 -5.58 9.09 13.37
CA ALA A 228 -4.65 8.72 14.44
C ALA A 228 -5.19 7.60 15.38
N SER A 229 -6.51 7.54 15.57
CA SER A 229 -7.17 6.51 16.38
C SER A 229 -6.92 5.09 15.87
N GLN A 230 -6.70 4.90 14.56
CA GLN A 230 -6.38 3.59 13.98
C GLN A 230 -5.00 3.11 14.45
N ILE A 231 -4.04 4.02 14.66
CA ILE A 231 -2.73 3.72 15.22
C ILE A 231 -2.86 3.33 16.69
N THR A 232 -3.65 4.08 17.46
CA THR A 232 -3.93 3.77 18.87
C THR A 232 -4.50 2.37 19.04
N ARG A 233 -5.48 1.97 18.22
CA ARG A 233 -6.10 0.63 18.26
C ARG A 233 -5.08 -0.50 18.05
N ILE A 234 -4.09 -0.29 17.16
CA ILE A 234 -3.00 -1.26 16.97
C ILE A 234 -2.12 -1.35 18.21
N ARG A 235 -1.75 -0.22 18.81
CA ARG A 235 -0.90 -0.20 20.01
C ARG A 235 -1.59 -0.84 21.22
N GLU A 236 -2.90 -0.68 21.35
CA GLU A 236 -3.71 -1.34 22.39
C GLU A 236 -3.76 -2.86 22.19
N SER A 237 -3.84 -3.32 20.93
CA SER A 237 -3.94 -4.75 20.60
C SER A 237 -2.57 -5.45 20.58
N ALA A 238 -1.52 -4.74 20.17
CA ALA A 238 -0.16 -5.25 19.96
C ALA A 238 0.84 -4.34 20.69
N ALA A 239 0.93 -4.47 22.01
CA ALA A 239 1.78 -3.60 22.82
C ALA A 239 3.26 -3.71 22.43
N GLY A 240 3.94 -2.56 22.31
CA GLY A 240 5.38 -2.48 22.06
C GLY A 240 5.81 -2.68 20.60
N VAL A 241 4.87 -2.90 19.66
CA VAL A 241 5.21 -2.95 18.23
C VAL A 241 5.43 -1.55 17.66
N THR A 242 6.40 -1.43 16.77
CA THR A 242 6.56 -0.24 15.91
C THR A 242 5.41 -0.20 14.90
N VAL A 243 4.75 0.94 14.76
CA VAL A 243 3.59 1.08 13.86
C VAL A 243 3.89 2.10 12.77
N PHE A 244 3.81 1.66 11.51
CA PHE A 244 3.85 2.52 10.34
C PHE A 244 2.44 2.79 9.84
N ALA A 245 2.10 4.05 9.64
CA ALA A 245 0.83 4.42 9.01
C ALA A 245 0.99 4.46 7.50
N LYS A 246 0.10 3.78 6.76
CA LYS A 246 0.11 3.83 5.31
C LYS A 246 -0.87 4.90 4.81
N ILE A 247 -0.32 5.95 4.21
CA ILE A 247 -1.09 7.04 3.59
C ILE A 247 -1.35 6.66 2.13
N GLU A 248 -2.59 6.30 1.86
CA GLU A 248 -2.99 5.74 0.56
C GLU A 248 -4.38 6.20 0.07
N SER A 249 -5.04 7.10 0.82
CA SER A 249 -6.30 7.75 0.44
C SER A 249 -6.20 9.27 0.62
N ALA A 250 -7.07 10.02 -0.05
CA ALA A 250 -7.18 11.47 0.11
C ALA A 250 -7.53 11.87 1.55
N ARG A 251 -8.37 11.06 2.22
CA ARG A 251 -8.74 11.24 3.64
C ARG A 251 -7.54 11.06 4.56
N GLY A 252 -6.74 10.02 4.34
CA GLY A 252 -5.49 9.80 5.07
C GLY A 252 -4.50 10.93 4.87
N TYR A 253 -4.39 11.46 3.65
CA TYR A 253 -3.55 12.63 3.42
C TYR A 253 -4.03 13.88 4.17
N ALA A 254 -5.34 14.14 4.21
CA ALA A 254 -5.90 15.28 4.94
C ALA A 254 -5.61 15.22 6.46
N GLU A 255 -5.46 14.03 7.01
CA GLU A 255 -5.14 13.78 8.43
C GLU A 255 -3.67 13.40 8.66
N ALA A 256 -2.81 13.52 7.64
CA ALA A 256 -1.46 12.96 7.66
C ALA A 256 -0.60 13.46 8.83
N GLU A 257 -0.78 14.72 9.26
CA GLU A 257 -0.01 15.29 10.37
C GLU A 257 -0.32 14.58 11.69
N ARG A 258 -1.61 14.46 12.06
CA ARG A 258 -2.03 13.75 13.28
C ARG A 258 -1.69 12.27 13.22
N ILE A 259 -1.82 11.66 12.03
CA ILE A 259 -1.44 10.26 11.81
C ILE A 259 0.07 10.07 12.03
N ALA A 260 0.91 10.94 11.45
CA ALA A 260 2.36 10.87 11.58
C ALA A 260 2.81 11.12 13.03
N GLU A 261 2.16 12.02 13.75
CA GLU A 261 2.43 12.24 15.17
C GLU A 261 2.17 10.99 16.01
N ALA A 262 1.08 10.26 15.73
CA ALA A 262 0.71 9.03 16.45
C ALA A 262 1.54 7.79 16.04
N ALA A 263 1.96 7.72 14.78
CA ALA A 263 2.73 6.61 14.22
C ALA A 263 4.23 6.72 14.52
N ASP A 264 4.95 5.60 14.39
CA ASP A 264 6.41 5.56 14.49
C ASP A 264 7.09 5.83 13.14
N GLY A 265 6.33 5.79 12.04
CA GLY A 265 6.76 6.08 10.69
C GLY A 265 5.59 6.11 9.72
N VAL A 266 5.85 6.56 8.50
CA VAL A 266 4.84 6.67 7.43
C VAL A 266 5.28 5.88 6.21
N LEU A 267 4.35 5.16 5.59
CA LEU A 267 4.52 4.55 4.28
C LEU A 267 3.56 5.22 3.30
N VAL A 268 4.07 5.81 2.22
CA VAL A 268 3.22 6.42 1.19
C VAL A 268 2.88 5.39 0.12
N GLY A 269 1.61 5.04 0.01
CA GLY A 269 1.07 4.08 -0.97
C GLY A 269 0.60 4.78 -2.23
N ARG A 270 1.48 4.95 -3.22
CA ARG A 270 1.19 5.74 -4.43
C ARG A 270 0.12 5.16 -5.36
N HIS A 271 -0.05 3.84 -5.34
CA HIS A 271 -0.95 3.13 -6.25
C HIS A 271 -2.41 3.51 -5.97
N ASP A 272 -2.86 3.35 -4.74
CA ASP A 272 -4.23 3.64 -4.33
C ASP A 272 -4.52 5.16 -4.33
N LEU A 273 -3.53 6.00 -4.00
CA LEU A 273 -3.64 7.45 -4.20
C LEU A 273 -3.95 7.82 -5.65
N GLY A 274 -3.33 7.14 -6.63
CA GLY A 274 -3.60 7.36 -8.05
C GLY A 274 -4.95 6.85 -8.55
N VAL A 275 -5.68 6.10 -7.72
CA VAL A 275 -7.07 5.71 -8.00
C VAL A 275 -8.05 6.80 -7.57
N GLU A 276 -7.76 7.50 -6.47
CA GLU A 276 -8.62 8.57 -5.94
C GLU A 276 -8.29 9.96 -6.47
N LEU A 277 -7.01 10.21 -6.77
CA LEU A 277 -6.48 11.52 -7.11
C LEU A 277 -5.89 11.55 -8.51
N ASP A 278 -5.90 12.74 -9.12
CA ASP A 278 -5.20 12.98 -10.37
C ASP A 278 -3.68 12.79 -10.20
N PRO A 279 -2.96 12.36 -11.26
CA PRO A 279 -1.52 12.10 -11.18
C PRO A 279 -0.67 13.27 -10.67
N SER A 280 -1.07 14.51 -10.98
CA SER A 280 -0.41 15.72 -10.47
C SER A 280 -0.59 15.85 -8.95
N ALA A 281 -1.81 15.64 -8.46
CA ALA A 281 -2.13 15.67 -7.04
C ALA A 281 -1.39 14.57 -6.26
N VAL A 282 -1.21 13.37 -6.83
CA VAL A 282 -0.40 12.30 -6.22
C VAL A 282 1.05 12.76 -6.00
N CYS A 283 1.65 13.43 -6.98
CA CYS A 283 3.01 13.96 -6.86
C CYS A 283 3.13 14.98 -5.71
N GLU A 284 2.12 15.84 -5.54
CA GLU A 284 2.07 16.82 -4.46
C GLU A 284 1.89 16.17 -3.10
N VAL A 285 0.97 15.20 -2.99
CA VAL A 285 0.73 14.42 -1.77
C VAL A 285 2.01 13.74 -1.30
N VAL A 286 2.75 13.08 -2.19
CA VAL A 286 4.03 12.44 -1.84
C VAL A 286 5.02 13.47 -1.32
N ARG A 287 5.22 14.58 -2.04
CA ARG A 287 6.16 15.64 -1.62
C ARG A 287 5.80 16.20 -0.24
N ASN A 288 4.54 16.61 -0.06
CA ASN A 288 4.06 17.20 1.18
C ASN A 288 4.13 16.21 2.35
N THR A 289 3.83 14.94 2.12
CA THR A 289 3.91 13.90 3.16
C THR A 289 5.35 13.68 3.59
N VAL A 290 6.31 13.65 2.64
CA VAL A 290 7.74 13.54 2.97
C VAL A 290 8.23 14.75 3.77
N GLU A 291 7.90 15.96 3.33
CA GLU A 291 8.26 17.20 4.05
C GLU A 291 7.65 17.25 5.46
N LEU A 292 6.38 16.85 5.59
CA LEU A 292 5.68 16.71 6.86
C LEU A 292 6.38 15.73 7.79
N CYS A 293 6.67 14.51 7.33
CA CYS A 293 7.31 13.47 8.13
C CYS A 293 8.68 13.94 8.64
N ARG A 294 9.46 14.61 7.78
CA ARG A 294 10.74 15.22 8.18
C ARG A 294 10.56 16.29 9.25
N ARG A 295 9.54 17.14 9.12
CA ARG A 295 9.21 18.18 10.11
C ARG A 295 8.83 17.59 11.47
N VAL A 296 8.02 16.53 11.49
CA VAL A 296 7.58 15.87 12.74
C VAL A 296 8.58 14.82 13.26
N GLY A 297 9.71 14.61 12.57
CA GLY A 297 10.75 13.68 12.99
C GLY A 297 10.38 12.21 12.83
N ARG A 298 9.57 11.88 11.81
CA ARG A 298 9.13 10.52 11.50
C ARG A 298 9.81 10.00 10.22
N PRO A 299 10.28 8.75 10.20
CA PRO A 299 10.79 8.13 8.98
C PRO A 299 9.67 7.96 7.95
N VAL A 300 9.98 8.21 6.69
CA VAL A 300 9.05 8.07 5.57
C VAL A 300 9.58 7.12 4.51
N VAL A 301 8.81 6.07 4.24
CA VAL A 301 9.06 5.12 3.16
C VAL A 301 8.09 5.41 2.02
N VAL A 302 8.59 5.56 0.80
CA VAL A 302 7.72 5.71 -0.37
C VAL A 302 7.68 4.39 -1.13
N GLY A 303 6.47 3.87 -1.35
CA GLY A 303 6.24 2.59 -2.00
C GLY A 303 5.24 2.67 -3.14
N SER A 304 5.11 1.53 -3.81
CA SER A 304 4.26 1.33 -4.99
C SER A 304 4.74 2.10 -6.22
N ARG A 305 4.68 1.45 -7.39
CA ARG A 305 5.14 1.98 -8.69
C ARG A 305 6.61 2.45 -8.71
N ILE A 306 7.43 1.96 -7.77
CA ILE A 306 8.89 2.14 -7.80
C ILE A 306 9.48 1.11 -8.76
N LEU A 307 10.17 1.57 -9.80
CA LEU A 307 10.71 0.72 -10.88
C LEU A 307 9.64 -0.18 -11.54
N GLU A 308 8.45 0.36 -11.77
CA GLU A 308 7.30 -0.40 -12.27
C GLU A 308 7.56 -1.06 -13.63
N SER A 309 8.37 -0.45 -14.49
CA SER A 309 8.72 -1.05 -15.79
C SER A 309 9.50 -2.37 -15.67
N LEU A 310 10.06 -2.70 -14.49
CA LEU A 310 10.67 -4.02 -14.26
C LEU A 310 9.64 -5.14 -14.08
N CYS A 311 8.34 -4.81 -14.10
CA CYS A 311 7.27 -5.81 -14.09
C CYS A 311 7.11 -6.53 -15.43
N ASP A 312 7.44 -5.86 -16.54
CA ASP A 312 7.27 -6.37 -17.90
C ASP A 312 8.55 -6.23 -18.75
N ARG A 313 9.57 -5.52 -18.26
CA ARG A 313 10.83 -5.29 -18.98
C ARG A 313 12.03 -5.72 -18.16
N SER A 314 13.08 -6.09 -18.87
CA SER A 314 14.38 -6.38 -18.27
C SER A 314 15.04 -5.12 -17.72
N THR A 315 14.94 -3.97 -18.38
CA THR A 315 15.62 -2.73 -17.96
C THR A 315 14.64 -1.67 -17.49
N PRO A 316 15.00 -0.87 -16.46
CA PRO A 316 14.14 0.19 -15.97
C PRO A 316 14.00 1.29 -17.04
N SER A 317 12.84 1.91 -17.11
CA SER A 317 12.56 3.04 -17.97
C SER A 317 13.29 4.31 -17.48
N ALA A 318 13.52 5.27 -18.38
CA ALA A 318 14.07 6.56 -17.98
C ALA A 318 13.16 7.32 -16.99
N THR A 319 11.84 7.14 -17.10
CA THR A 319 10.86 7.73 -16.19
C THR A 319 10.96 7.14 -14.78
N ASP A 320 11.19 5.83 -14.65
CA ASP A 320 11.37 5.17 -13.36
C ASP A 320 12.64 5.68 -12.66
N LEU A 321 13.74 5.80 -13.40
CA LEU A 321 15.01 6.32 -12.86
C LEU A 321 14.89 7.78 -12.43
N ALA A 322 14.19 8.61 -13.21
CA ALA A 322 13.94 10.01 -12.87
C ALA A 322 13.06 10.15 -11.61
N ASP A 323 12.03 9.29 -11.49
CA ASP A 323 11.14 9.26 -10.33
C ASP A 323 11.89 8.88 -9.05
N VAL A 324 12.68 7.80 -9.08
CA VAL A 324 13.53 7.40 -7.94
C VAL A 324 14.49 8.53 -7.55
N ARG A 325 15.17 9.16 -8.51
CA ARG A 325 16.06 10.29 -8.22
C ARG A 325 15.34 11.48 -7.61
N ARG A 326 14.09 11.75 -8.00
CA ARG A 326 13.27 12.79 -7.40
C ARG A 326 12.96 12.45 -5.94
N LEU A 327 12.56 11.23 -5.64
CA LEU A 327 12.28 10.77 -4.27
C LEU A 327 13.52 10.86 -3.37
N LEU A 328 14.68 10.44 -3.86
CA LEU A 328 15.94 10.57 -3.13
C LEU A 328 16.27 12.04 -2.79
N ARG A 329 16.06 12.97 -3.74
CA ARG A 329 16.26 14.40 -3.49
C ARG A 329 15.28 15.00 -2.50
N LEU A 330 14.08 14.44 -2.39
CA LEU A 330 13.11 14.83 -1.35
C LEU A 330 13.54 14.36 0.06
N GLY A 331 14.54 13.47 0.14
CA GLY A 331 15.07 12.98 1.40
C GLY A 331 14.16 11.93 2.05
N VAL A 332 13.64 10.99 1.23
CA VAL A 332 12.94 9.80 1.73
C VAL A 332 13.91 8.89 2.50
N ASP A 333 13.42 8.32 3.61
CA ASP A 333 14.22 7.39 4.42
C ASP A 333 14.27 5.99 3.79
N GLY A 334 13.24 5.62 3.03
CA GLY A 334 13.22 4.34 2.33
C GLY A 334 12.41 4.33 1.04
N LEU A 335 12.76 3.40 0.17
CA LEU A 335 12.05 3.06 -1.05
C LEU A 335 11.58 1.61 -0.99
N LEU A 336 10.31 1.39 -1.30
CA LEU A 336 9.70 0.07 -1.30
C LEU A 336 9.30 -0.33 -2.71
N VAL A 337 10.01 -1.29 -3.28
CA VAL A 337 9.67 -1.89 -4.57
C VAL A 337 8.50 -2.84 -4.39
N ALA A 338 7.55 -2.81 -5.32
CA ALA A 338 6.61 -3.91 -5.50
C ALA A 338 7.46 -5.15 -5.84
N GLY A 339 7.67 -6.06 -4.88
CA GLY A 339 8.63 -7.16 -5.04
C GLY A 339 8.16 -8.24 -6.01
N SER A 340 8.30 -9.52 -5.65
CA SER A 340 7.97 -10.65 -6.55
C SER A 340 6.51 -10.73 -7.01
N ILE A 341 5.64 -9.85 -6.50
CA ILE A 341 4.22 -9.75 -6.90
C ILE A 341 4.13 -9.33 -8.36
N SER A 342 4.97 -8.37 -8.74
CA SER A 342 4.84 -7.67 -10.01
C SER A 342 6.16 -7.68 -10.79
N VAL A 343 7.31 -7.61 -10.12
CA VAL A 343 8.63 -7.55 -10.75
C VAL A 343 9.15 -8.94 -11.10
N LEU A 344 9.65 -9.10 -12.33
CA LEU A 344 10.19 -10.36 -12.85
C LEU A 344 11.44 -10.82 -12.09
N ASP A 345 12.31 -9.88 -11.70
CA ASP A 345 13.53 -10.13 -10.94
C ASP A 345 13.65 -9.13 -9.76
N PRO A 346 13.20 -9.51 -8.56
CA PRO A 346 13.28 -8.67 -7.37
C PRO A 346 14.71 -8.29 -6.98
N LEU A 347 15.69 -9.18 -7.18
CA LEU A 347 17.10 -8.90 -6.87
C LEU A 347 17.65 -7.82 -7.79
N ARG A 348 17.27 -7.84 -9.07
CA ARG A 348 17.62 -6.79 -10.02
C ARG A 348 17.06 -5.43 -9.61
N ALA A 349 15.79 -5.36 -9.24
CA ALA A 349 15.20 -4.09 -8.81
C ALA A 349 15.92 -3.52 -7.57
N VAL A 350 16.26 -4.37 -6.60
CA VAL A 350 17.08 -3.98 -5.44
C VAL A 350 18.45 -3.46 -5.86
N ARG A 351 19.15 -4.14 -6.77
CA ARG A 351 20.47 -3.69 -7.27
C ARG A 351 20.39 -2.33 -7.97
N VAL A 352 19.36 -2.12 -8.81
CA VAL A 352 19.13 -0.83 -9.47
C VAL A 352 18.93 0.27 -8.43
N LEU A 353 18.13 0.04 -7.38
CA LEU A 353 17.97 1.03 -6.31
C LEU A 353 19.27 1.26 -5.55
N ARG A 354 20.02 0.20 -5.22
CA ARG A 354 21.32 0.32 -4.55
C ARG A 354 22.27 1.21 -5.33
N ASP A 355 22.35 1.02 -6.65
CA ASP A 355 23.24 1.79 -7.52
C ASP A 355 22.77 3.25 -7.69
N LEU A 356 21.49 3.56 -7.41
CA LEU A 356 20.96 4.92 -7.39
C LEU A 356 21.07 5.61 -6.03
N CYS A 357 21.06 4.85 -4.94
CA CYS A 357 21.12 5.35 -3.56
C CYS A 357 22.56 5.50 -3.03
N GLY A 358 23.52 4.77 -3.61
CA GLY A 358 24.95 4.86 -3.29
C GLY A 358 25.63 6.04 -3.96
#